data_AF-A0A2H3A829-F1
#
_entry.id   AF-A0A2H3A829-F1
#
_cell.length_a   1.000
_cell.length_b   1.000
_cell.length_c   1.000
_cell.angle_alpha   90.00
_cell.angle_beta   90.00
_cell.angle_gamma   90.00
#
_symmetry.space_group_name_H-M   'P 1'
#
loop_
_entity.id
_entity.type
_entity.pdbx_description
1 polymer ?
#
loop_
_entity_poly.entity_id
_entity_poly.type
_entity_poly.pdbx_seq_one_letter_code
_entity_poly.pdbx_strand_id
1 'polypeptide(L)'
;MSDQQPELLTRFQKQLEPYVKPREQVNYIRRVLALHLGTCAGNGAIQSPLFLVDSSKEVTTPSDLKGVFKEYVEALQANTAARRQFESLLQKSAPEDTEPPNAKAGSADLLEERLCLLKLRQKRESLLAVRQSLDLLMEKPAATREFLDARHVFQGSPGVPSAPDDVINSLASDQTPPGAGLSERIQQLEKTVLRAKLLLKQEEQTLRETRARSKNQFDMVSNGARLEALTTTRNELITWMETELGKAPTGGGSRAGKSGSQKSRDDPSKIAAHLEAISKKYARYVSLRKTLLELETQQAQLSQPSHPTLLPPAQLVAGLDRSSSKPPIPTEHLLTPYLRALASISVSQKSAISQKSFFTSALSKQTQDACQVLGRLGEESHLLPAYPMKDSLRRRSGIQTEIASKSEQPDISKRIKPWVFAADAAKIALLEYAAETVDIGQVALENCLENLREIDLLLGYPDEGEDAGTGSSRQARLGSRKNTSKNSVSDDGYDVWSKLHGNLGVLKDAV
;
A
#
# COMPACT_ATOMS: atom_id res chain seq x y z
N MET A 1 61.54 -3.21 8.13
CA MET A 1 60.20 -2.74 8.56
C MET A 1 59.96 -1.24 8.30
N SER A 2 60.89 -0.50 7.67
CA SER A 2 60.76 0.96 7.49
C SER A 2 60.36 1.42 6.07
N ASP A 3 60.26 0.51 5.10
CA ASP A 3 60.02 0.88 3.68
C ASP A 3 58.53 0.94 3.28
N GLN A 4 57.59 0.54 4.14
CA GLN A 4 56.14 0.57 3.84
C GLN A 4 55.44 1.88 4.23
N GLN A 5 56.05 2.70 5.08
CA GLN A 5 55.49 4.01 5.46
C GLN A 5 55.34 5.02 4.31
N PRO A 6 56.27 5.15 3.33
CA PRO A 6 56.09 6.11 2.23
C PRO A 6 54.96 5.72 1.26
N GLU A 7 54.69 4.42 1.06
CA GLU A 7 53.60 3.97 0.20
C GLU A 7 52.22 4.25 0.80
N LEU A 8 52.08 4.09 2.12
CA LEU A 8 50.81 4.41 2.80
C LEU A 8 50.55 5.92 2.75
N LEU A 9 51.55 6.74 3.03
CA LEU A 9 51.41 8.20 2.97
C LEU A 9 51.07 8.71 1.57
N THR A 10 51.65 8.14 0.52
CA THR A 10 51.34 8.50 -0.86
C THR A 10 49.94 8.05 -1.28
N ARG A 11 49.45 6.89 -0.81
CA ARG A 11 48.05 6.46 -1.00
C ARG A 11 47.07 7.39 -0.29
N PHE A 12 47.36 7.78 0.96
CA PHE A 12 46.54 8.74 1.70
C PHE A 12 46.53 10.13 1.03
N GLN A 13 47.68 10.60 0.54
CA GLN A 13 47.76 11.86 -0.20
C GLN A 13 46.92 11.82 -1.49
N LYS A 14 47.01 10.76 -2.29
CA LYS A 14 46.17 10.59 -3.50
C LYS A 14 44.67 10.54 -3.19
N GLN A 15 44.29 9.95 -2.06
CA GLN A 15 42.89 9.93 -1.61
C GLN A 15 42.42 11.30 -1.11
N LEU A 16 43.32 12.11 -0.54
CA LEU A 16 43.02 13.44 0.00
C LEU A 16 43.15 14.56 -1.03
N GLU A 17 43.94 14.40 -2.10
CA GLU A 17 44.10 15.34 -3.22
C GLU A 17 42.78 15.90 -3.77
N PRO A 18 41.73 15.10 -4.03
CA PRO A 18 40.44 15.65 -4.49
C PRO A 18 39.72 16.52 -3.44
N TYR A 19 40.06 16.36 -2.15
CA TYR A 19 39.48 17.12 -1.04
C TYR A 19 40.37 18.28 -0.56
N VAL A 20 41.66 18.28 -0.89
CA VAL A 20 42.62 19.33 -0.55
C VAL A 20 42.64 20.38 -1.66
N LYS A 21 41.77 21.37 -1.55
CA LYS A 21 41.73 22.50 -2.48
C LYS A 21 42.89 23.49 -2.22
N PRO A 22 43.42 24.16 -3.26
CA PRO A 22 44.42 25.20 -3.10
C PRO A 22 43.89 26.34 -2.22
N ARG A 23 44.79 26.93 -1.42
CA ARG A 23 44.43 27.93 -0.40
C ARG A 23 43.60 29.09 -0.95
N GLU A 24 43.87 29.50 -2.19
CA GLU A 24 43.13 30.56 -2.88
C GLU A 24 41.67 30.18 -3.15
N GLN A 25 41.43 28.97 -3.65
CA GLN A 25 40.06 28.46 -3.85
C GLN A 25 39.32 28.30 -2.52
N VAL A 26 40.02 27.84 -1.46
CA VAL A 26 39.42 27.75 -0.12
C VAL A 26 39.05 29.14 0.41
N ASN A 27 39.91 30.15 0.22
CA ASN A 27 39.62 31.52 0.62
C ASN A 27 38.49 32.15 -0.20
N TYR A 28 38.41 31.86 -1.50
CA TYR A 28 37.29 32.26 -2.35
C TYR A 28 35.97 31.63 -1.89
N ILE A 29 35.96 30.31 -1.64
CA ILE A 29 34.79 29.59 -1.13
C ILE A 29 34.37 30.15 0.24
N ARG A 30 35.33 30.40 1.16
CA ARG A 30 35.05 31.01 2.46
C ARG A 30 34.44 32.40 2.33
N ARG A 31 34.92 33.22 1.39
CA ARG A 31 34.36 34.56 1.13
C ARG A 31 32.94 34.48 0.58
N VAL A 32 32.68 33.61 -0.40
CA VAL A 32 31.35 33.41 -0.96
C VAL A 32 30.37 32.90 0.09
N LEU A 33 30.78 31.91 0.90
CA LEU A 33 29.97 31.40 2.00
C LEU A 33 29.72 32.46 3.08
N ALA A 34 30.73 33.26 3.44
CA ALA A 34 30.57 34.35 4.40
C ALA A 34 29.58 35.42 3.93
N LEU A 35 29.55 35.73 2.62
CA LEU A 35 28.56 36.63 2.02
C LEU A 35 27.15 36.02 2.04
N HIS A 36 27.03 34.74 1.67
CA HIS A 36 25.74 34.06 1.63
C HIS A 36 25.13 33.88 3.03
N LEU A 37 25.94 33.42 3.99
CA LEU A 37 25.53 33.28 5.39
C LEU A 37 25.25 34.65 6.03
N GLY A 38 26.01 35.66 5.67
CA GLY A 38 25.73 37.05 6.03
C GLY A 38 24.37 37.55 5.57
N THR A 39 23.98 37.17 4.36
CA THR A 39 22.65 37.47 3.79
C THR A 39 21.55 36.72 4.54
N CYS A 40 21.78 35.45 4.90
CA CYS A 40 20.83 34.65 5.69
C CYS A 40 20.68 35.11 7.15
N ALA A 41 21.73 35.66 7.75
CA ALA A 41 21.74 36.11 9.14
C ALA A 41 21.30 37.59 9.32
N GLY A 42 20.95 38.29 8.23
CA GLY A 42 20.53 39.69 8.24
C GLY A 42 21.62 40.70 8.63
N ASN A 43 22.85 40.25 8.88
CA ASN A 43 23.93 41.03 9.51
C ASN A 43 25.20 41.04 8.64
N GLY A 44 25.12 41.54 7.40
CA GLY A 44 26.28 41.82 6.54
C GLY A 44 27.30 40.67 6.37
N ALA A 45 28.48 40.94 5.83
CA ALA A 45 29.52 39.92 5.68
C ALA A 45 30.07 39.49 7.06
N ILE A 46 29.95 38.21 7.41
CA ILE A 46 30.44 37.66 8.68
C ILE A 46 31.97 37.67 8.66
N GLN A 47 32.59 38.57 9.44
CA GLN A 47 34.06 38.70 9.53
C GLN A 47 34.68 37.75 10.58
N SER A 48 33.88 37.19 11.48
CA SER A 48 34.32 36.21 12.47
C SER A 48 34.40 34.79 11.88
N PRO A 49 35.40 33.97 12.24
CA PRO A 49 35.42 32.57 11.84
C PRO A 49 34.14 31.87 12.30
N LEU A 50 33.52 31.07 11.42
CA LEU A 50 32.21 30.44 11.63
C LEU A 50 32.12 29.60 12.92
N PHE A 51 33.26 29.19 13.48
CA PHE A 51 33.37 28.43 14.72
C PHE A 51 33.17 29.28 16.00
N LEU A 52 33.20 30.61 15.89
CA LEU A 52 33.02 31.55 17.00
C LEU A 52 31.72 32.35 16.90
N VAL A 53 30.78 31.92 16.06
CA VAL A 53 29.48 32.59 15.94
C VAL A 53 28.69 32.33 17.23
N ASP A 54 28.49 33.40 17.97
CA ASP A 54 27.75 33.41 19.21
C ASP A 54 26.30 32.95 18.97
N SER A 55 25.89 31.88 19.64
CA SER A 55 24.55 31.25 19.50
C SER A 55 23.42 32.12 20.07
N SER A 56 23.74 33.34 20.51
CA SER A 56 22.86 34.36 21.04
C SER A 56 22.05 35.08 19.96
N LYS A 57 22.48 35.05 18.69
CA LYS A 57 21.80 35.78 17.61
C LYS A 57 20.59 35.01 17.09
N GLU A 58 19.43 35.66 17.13
CA GLU A 58 18.19 35.14 16.53
C GLU A 58 18.32 35.15 15.01
N VAL A 59 18.43 33.96 14.43
CA VAL A 59 18.41 33.80 12.96
C VAL A 59 16.96 33.84 12.51
N THR A 60 16.59 34.88 11.77
CA THR A 60 15.27 34.96 11.13
C THR A 60 15.15 33.81 10.13
N THR A 61 14.13 32.98 10.28
CA THR A 61 13.90 31.87 9.35
C THR A 61 13.60 32.45 7.96
N PRO A 62 14.38 32.10 6.92
CA PRO A 62 14.00 32.48 5.57
C PRO A 62 12.68 31.78 5.21
N SER A 63 11.73 32.54 4.66
CA SER A 63 10.38 32.08 4.28
C SER A 63 10.37 30.95 3.24
N ASP A 64 11.53 30.63 2.68
CA ASP A 64 11.74 29.66 1.62
C ASP A 64 11.90 28.22 2.15
N LEU A 65 12.12 28.05 3.46
CA LEU A 65 12.21 26.72 4.08
C LEU A 65 10.80 26.15 4.27
N LYS A 66 10.54 25.00 3.63
CA LYS A 66 9.27 24.25 3.72
C LYS A 66 9.53 22.83 4.20
N GLY A 67 8.52 22.22 4.81
CA GLY A 67 8.57 20.82 5.23
C GLY A 67 9.40 20.57 6.49
N VAL A 68 10.05 19.40 6.57
CA VAL A 68 10.76 18.92 7.77
C VAL A 68 11.91 19.84 8.17
N PHE A 69 12.58 20.47 7.21
CA PHE A 69 13.64 21.45 7.50
C PHE A 69 13.10 22.68 8.26
N LYS A 70 11.87 23.10 7.97
CA LYS A 70 11.21 24.18 8.71
C LYS A 70 10.87 23.73 10.13
N GLU A 71 10.26 22.56 10.28
CA GLU A 71 9.93 21.96 11.58
C GLU A 71 11.20 21.74 12.43
N TYR A 72 12.30 21.30 11.81
CA TYR A 72 13.59 21.13 12.46
C TYR A 72 14.19 22.46 12.92
N VAL A 73 14.18 23.49 12.06
CA VAL A 73 14.69 24.82 12.42
C VAL A 73 13.83 25.47 13.51
N GLU A 74 12.50 25.33 13.45
CA GLU A 74 11.58 25.76 14.52
C GLU A 74 11.86 25.02 15.83
N ALA A 75 12.06 23.70 15.78
CA ALA A 75 12.41 22.90 16.96
C ALA A 75 13.79 23.30 17.53
N LEU A 76 14.76 23.63 16.67
CA LEU A 76 16.08 24.09 17.08
C LEU A 76 15.99 25.47 17.74
N GLN A 77 15.21 26.39 17.16
CA GLN A 77 14.92 27.69 17.77
C GLN A 77 14.24 27.54 19.13
N ALA A 78 13.21 26.69 19.23
CA ALA A 78 12.56 26.38 20.50
C ALA A 78 13.52 25.76 21.52
N ASN A 79 14.42 24.86 21.09
CA ASN A 79 15.44 24.27 21.95
C ASN A 79 16.44 25.32 22.45
N THR A 80 16.91 26.22 21.58
CA THR A 80 17.82 27.30 21.98
C THR A 80 17.15 28.27 22.94
N ALA A 81 15.88 28.61 22.72
CA ALA A 81 15.09 29.43 23.63
C ALA A 81 14.91 28.74 24.99
N ALA A 82 14.59 27.44 25.00
CA ALA A 82 14.45 26.65 26.22
C ALA A 82 15.77 26.55 27.00
N ARG A 83 16.92 26.39 26.30
CA ARG A 83 18.24 26.41 26.93
C ARG A 83 18.57 27.76 27.54
N ARG A 84 18.29 28.87 26.85
CA ARG A 84 18.46 30.22 27.41
C ARG A 84 17.58 30.44 28.64
N GLN A 85 16.33 29.99 28.59
CA GLN A 85 15.44 30.04 29.75
C GLN A 85 16.00 29.21 30.91
N PHE A 86 16.47 27.99 30.64
CA PHE A 86 17.08 27.13 31.63
C PHE A 86 18.35 27.74 32.25
N GLU A 87 19.26 28.29 31.44
CA GLU A 87 20.46 28.99 31.91
C GLU A 87 20.09 30.25 32.71
N SER A 88 19.07 31.00 32.29
CA SER A 88 18.58 32.16 33.05
C SER A 88 17.98 31.75 34.39
N LEU A 89 17.31 30.60 34.47
CA LEU A 89 16.79 30.05 35.71
C LEU A 89 17.91 29.53 36.60
N LEU A 90 18.92 28.87 36.02
CA LEU A 90 20.12 28.45 36.74
C LEU A 90 20.86 29.63 37.34
N GLN A 91 21.08 30.70 36.58
CA GLN A 91 21.72 31.93 37.07
C GLN A 91 20.89 32.63 38.16
N LYS A 92 19.56 32.58 38.07
CA LYS A 92 18.66 33.09 39.13
C LYS A 92 18.60 32.20 40.37
N SER A 93 18.85 30.90 40.21
CA SER A 93 18.89 29.92 41.31
C SER A 93 20.28 29.70 41.89
N ALA A 94 21.32 30.29 41.29
CA ALA A 94 22.65 30.27 41.83
C ALA A 94 22.68 31.22 43.03
N PRO A 95 22.92 30.73 44.26
CA PRO A 95 23.12 31.63 45.39
C PRO A 95 24.36 32.48 45.11
N GLU A 96 24.22 33.81 45.16
CA GLU A 96 25.35 34.69 45.39
C GLU A 96 26.03 34.21 46.69
N ASP A 97 27.37 34.12 46.68
CA ASP A 97 28.25 33.60 47.73
C ASP A 97 28.49 32.08 47.74
N THR A 98 29.41 31.61 46.89
CA THR A 98 30.52 30.77 47.37
C THR A 98 31.70 30.86 46.40
N GLU A 99 32.86 31.30 46.88
CA GLU A 99 34.12 31.13 46.15
C GLU A 99 34.31 29.65 45.76
N PRO A 100 34.90 29.35 44.59
CA PRO A 100 35.08 27.97 44.17
C PRO A 100 36.06 27.25 45.11
N PRO A 101 35.68 26.15 45.78
CA PRO A 101 36.66 25.32 46.46
C PRO A 101 37.51 24.64 45.40
N ASN A 102 38.80 24.93 45.47
CA ASN A 102 39.95 24.35 44.77
C ASN A 102 39.69 22.91 44.25
N ALA A 103 39.26 22.79 42.99
CA ALA A 103 39.03 21.52 42.30
C ALA A 103 40.37 20.87 41.95
N LYS A 104 40.98 20.13 42.89
CA LYS A 104 42.16 19.29 42.62
C LYS A 104 42.04 17.85 43.12
N ALA A 105 40.87 17.40 43.56
CA ALA A 105 40.63 15.98 43.84
C ALA A 105 39.26 15.54 43.32
N GLY A 106 39.24 14.52 42.46
CA GLY A 106 38.06 13.66 42.27
C GLY A 106 37.11 13.95 41.11
N SER A 107 37.52 14.57 39.99
CA SER A 107 36.61 14.63 38.82
C SER A 107 36.29 13.23 38.26
N ALA A 108 37.23 12.29 38.39
CA ALA A 108 37.02 10.88 38.08
C ALA A 108 36.05 10.22 39.07
N ASP A 109 36.25 10.44 40.37
CA ASP A 109 35.40 9.88 41.43
C ASP A 109 33.95 10.38 41.32
N LEU A 110 33.73 11.67 41.04
CA LEU A 110 32.38 12.22 40.83
C LEU A 110 31.67 11.64 39.59
N LEU A 111 32.43 11.34 38.53
CA LEU A 111 31.88 10.69 37.33
C LEU A 111 31.55 9.23 37.60
N GLU A 112 32.40 8.52 38.35
CA GLU A 112 32.15 7.14 38.76
C GLU A 112 30.95 7.03 39.70
N GLU A 113 30.81 7.94 40.67
CA GLU A 113 29.63 8.07 41.51
C GLU A 113 28.38 8.34 40.67
N ARG A 114 28.47 9.25 39.68
CA ARG A 114 27.35 9.55 38.78
C ARG A 114 26.96 8.33 37.94
N LEU A 115 27.93 7.58 37.41
CA LEU A 115 27.69 6.35 36.66
C LEU A 115 27.06 5.26 37.55
N CYS A 116 27.52 5.13 38.80
CA CYS A 116 26.92 4.22 39.78
C CYS A 116 25.47 4.60 40.09
N LEU A 117 25.16 5.89 40.27
CA LEU A 117 23.80 6.37 40.47
C LEU A 117 22.90 6.11 39.25
N LEU A 118 23.42 6.30 38.02
CA LEU A 118 22.68 6.00 36.80
C LEU A 118 22.39 4.50 36.68
N LYS A 119 23.38 3.64 36.94
CA LYS A 119 23.19 2.18 36.96
C LYS A 119 22.17 1.76 38.02
N LEU A 120 22.21 2.38 39.20
CA LEU A 120 21.26 2.10 40.27
C LEU A 120 19.83 2.54 39.89
N ARG A 121 19.69 3.69 39.23
CA ARG A 121 18.41 4.19 38.72
C ARG A 121 17.84 3.28 37.64
N GLN A 122 18.66 2.83 36.70
CA GLN A 122 18.27 1.87 35.67
C GLN A 122 17.79 0.55 36.29
N LYS A 123 18.51 0.03 37.29
CA LYS A 123 18.08 -1.18 38.02
C LYS A 123 16.75 -0.98 38.75
N ARG A 124 16.55 0.19 39.37
CA ARG A 124 15.28 0.53 40.02
C ARG A 124 14.13 0.60 39.01
N GLU A 125 14.35 1.22 37.86
CA GLU A 125 13.36 1.30 36.78
C GLU A 125 13.02 -0.09 36.22
N SER A 126 14.00 -0.96 36.01
CA SER A 126 13.75 -2.35 35.59
C SER A 126 12.97 -3.13 36.63
N LEU A 127 13.29 -2.98 37.93
CA LEU A 127 12.55 -3.65 39.00
C LEU A 127 11.13 -3.12 39.15
N LEU A 128 10.92 -1.81 38.94
CA LEU A 128 9.58 -1.23 38.90
C LEU A 128 8.78 -1.74 37.71
N ALA A 129 9.39 -1.87 36.53
CA ALA A 129 8.72 -2.44 35.36
C ALA A 129 8.34 -3.91 35.58
N VAL A 130 9.24 -4.72 36.17
CA VAL A 130 8.93 -6.11 36.55
C VAL A 130 7.80 -6.14 37.58
N ARG A 131 7.85 -5.30 38.62
CA ARG A 131 6.78 -5.20 39.61
C ARG A 131 5.45 -4.79 38.99
N GLN A 132 5.43 -3.78 38.14
CA GLN A 132 4.22 -3.37 37.40
C GLN A 132 3.70 -4.51 36.52
N SER A 133 4.57 -5.25 35.84
CA SER A 133 4.16 -6.41 35.04
C SER A 133 3.58 -7.53 35.91
N LEU A 134 4.15 -7.76 37.10
CA LEU A 134 3.62 -8.73 38.06
C LEU A 134 2.30 -8.27 38.67
N ASP A 135 2.17 -6.99 39.02
CA ASP A 135 0.93 -6.40 39.52
C ASP A 135 -0.17 -6.50 38.44
N LEU A 136 0.14 -6.21 37.18
CA LEU A 136 -0.78 -6.40 36.04
C LEU A 136 -1.14 -7.87 35.79
N LEU A 137 -0.22 -8.80 36.03
CA LEU A 137 -0.48 -10.23 35.96
C LEU A 137 -1.29 -10.74 37.16
N MET A 138 -1.11 -10.14 38.34
CA MET A 138 -1.92 -10.41 39.52
C MET A 138 -3.35 -9.88 39.37
N GLU A 139 -3.52 -8.72 38.73
CA GLU A 139 -4.82 -8.15 38.37
C GLU A 139 -5.54 -8.95 37.28
N LYS A 140 -4.80 -9.74 36.48
CA LYS A 140 -5.34 -10.62 35.44
C LYS A 140 -5.23 -12.08 35.89
N PRO A 141 -6.20 -12.61 36.65
CA PRO A 141 -6.18 -14.01 37.06
C PRO A 141 -6.30 -14.92 35.84
N ALA A 142 -5.15 -15.29 35.25
CA ALA A 142 -5.06 -16.22 34.13
C ALA A 142 -5.50 -17.66 34.50
N ALA A 143 -5.88 -17.89 35.77
CA ALA A 143 -6.30 -19.17 36.30
C ALA A 143 -7.77 -19.23 36.74
N THR A 144 -8.57 -18.17 36.59
CA THR A 144 -10.03 -18.28 36.75
C THR A 144 -10.66 -18.65 35.42
N ARG A 145 -11.42 -19.76 35.38
CA ARG A 145 -12.07 -20.32 34.18
C ARG A 145 -12.97 -19.32 33.44
N GLU A 146 -13.37 -18.24 34.10
CA GLU A 146 -14.25 -17.19 33.57
C GLU A 146 -13.50 -16.11 32.76
N PHE A 147 -12.18 -15.94 32.92
CA PHE A 147 -11.42 -14.87 32.25
C PHE A 147 -11.13 -15.16 30.76
N LEU A 148 -11.16 -16.44 30.37
CA LEU A 148 -11.07 -16.87 28.97
C LEU A 148 -12.45 -17.13 28.34
N ASP A 149 -13.54 -16.84 29.04
CA ASP A 149 -14.87 -16.96 28.46
C ASP A 149 -15.06 -15.86 27.42
N ALA A 150 -15.14 -16.26 26.14
CA ALA A 150 -15.26 -15.37 25.00
C ALA A 150 -16.40 -14.35 25.19
N ARG A 151 -17.46 -14.74 25.90
CA ARG A 151 -18.62 -13.88 26.17
C ARG A 151 -18.28 -12.65 27.02
N HIS A 152 -17.34 -12.75 27.95
CA HIS A 152 -16.91 -11.62 28.81
C HIS A 152 -15.81 -10.78 28.16
N VAL A 153 -14.94 -11.40 27.36
CA VAL A 153 -13.91 -10.68 26.59
C VAL A 153 -14.53 -9.73 25.55
N PHE A 154 -15.70 -10.08 25.00
CA PHE A 154 -16.40 -9.25 24.01
C PHE A 154 -17.46 -8.29 24.59
N GLN A 155 -17.68 -8.26 25.91
CA GLN A 155 -18.72 -7.44 26.57
C GLN A 155 -18.48 -5.91 26.52
N GLY A 156 -17.31 -5.45 26.08
CA GLY A 156 -17.00 -4.04 25.86
C GLY A 156 -16.56 -3.69 24.43
N SER A 157 -16.55 -4.66 23.52
CA SER A 157 -16.32 -4.38 22.10
C SER A 157 -17.57 -3.72 21.52
N PRO A 158 -17.47 -2.68 20.66
CA PRO A 158 -18.62 -2.23 19.91
C PRO A 158 -19.15 -3.43 19.14
N GLY A 159 -20.36 -3.87 19.48
CA GLY A 159 -20.99 -5.02 18.86
C GLY A 159 -20.82 -4.89 17.35
N VAL A 160 -20.32 -5.97 16.72
CA VAL A 160 -20.30 -6.08 15.26
C VAL A 160 -21.67 -5.59 14.78
N PRO A 161 -21.75 -4.60 13.89
CA PRO A 161 -23.04 -4.11 13.43
C PRO A 161 -23.81 -5.32 12.93
N SER A 162 -24.91 -5.66 13.60
CA SER A 162 -25.84 -6.67 13.12
C SER A 162 -26.14 -6.29 11.69
N ALA A 163 -25.72 -7.14 10.74
CA ALA A 163 -26.02 -6.91 9.35
C ALA A 163 -27.53 -6.69 9.27
N PRO A 164 -28.00 -5.59 8.65
CA PRO A 164 -29.42 -5.26 8.63
C PRO A 164 -30.18 -6.49 8.15
N ASP A 165 -31.18 -6.91 8.92
CA ASP A 165 -32.02 -8.07 8.59
C ASP A 165 -32.66 -7.91 7.20
N ASP A 166 -32.78 -6.68 6.69
CA ASP A 166 -33.17 -6.37 5.32
C ASP A 166 -32.22 -6.96 4.26
N VAL A 167 -30.92 -7.03 4.53
CA VAL A 167 -29.93 -7.63 3.62
C VAL A 167 -30.02 -9.15 3.69
N ILE A 168 -30.17 -9.73 4.88
CA ILE A 168 -30.30 -11.19 5.09
C ILE A 168 -31.64 -11.70 4.53
N ASN A 169 -32.72 -10.95 4.73
CA ASN A 169 -34.04 -11.23 4.16
C ASN A 169 -34.08 -10.96 2.65
N SER A 170 -33.31 -10.01 2.11
CA SER A 170 -33.14 -9.87 0.65
C SER A 170 -32.24 -10.96 0.04
N LEU A 171 -31.43 -11.63 0.86
CA LEU A 171 -30.59 -12.76 0.46
C LEU A 171 -31.36 -14.08 0.49
N ALA A 172 -32.40 -14.19 1.34
CA ALA A 172 -33.23 -15.39 1.50
C ALA A 172 -34.60 -15.32 0.80
N SER A 173 -35.12 -14.12 0.50
CA SER A 173 -36.43 -13.94 -0.12
C SER A 173 -36.31 -13.79 -1.64
N ASP A 174 -36.02 -14.91 -2.30
CA ASP A 174 -36.12 -15.07 -3.77
C ASP A 174 -37.52 -15.62 -4.18
N GLN A 175 -38.54 -15.42 -3.33
CA GLN A 175 -39.91 -15.79 -3.67
C GLN A 175 -40.65 -14.60 -4.31
N THR A 176 -40.59 -14.54 -5.64
CA THR A 176 -41.38 -13.61 -6.45
C THR A 176 -42.89 -13.79 -6.21
N PRO A 177 -43.66 -12.71 -5.99
CA PRO A 177 -45.10 -12.76 -6.20
C PRO A 177 -45.41 -13.01 -7.69
N PRO A 178 -46.50 -13.72 -8.03
CA PRO A 178 -46.80 -14.24 -9.37
C PRO A 178 -47.30 -13.16 -10.36
N GLY A 179 -46.66 -11.99 -10.40
CA GLY A 179 -47.06 -10.86 -11.23
C GLY A 179 -45.94 -9.90 -11.66
N ALA A 180 -44.68 -10.14 -11.27
CA ALA A 180 -43.55 -9.27 -11.60
C ALA A 180 -43.31 -9.18 -13.12
N GLY A 181 -43.24 -7.95 -13.64
CA GLY A 181 -43.10 -7.64 -15.06
C GLY A 181 -41.80 -8.17 -15.67
N LEU A 182 -41.76 -8.34 -16.99
CA LEU A 182 -40.61 -8.90 -17.70
C LEU A 182 -39.30 -8.14 -17.43
N SER A 183 -39.37 -6.82 -17.21
CA SER A 183 -38.23 -5.98 -16.83
C SER A 183 -37.66 -6.30 -15.44
N GLU A 184 -38.52 -6.61 -14.47
CA GLU A 184 -38.10 -6.96 -13.11
C GLU A 184 -37.41 -8.33 -13.11
N ARG A 185 -37.90 -9.28 -13.92
CA ARG A 185 -37.24 -10.58 -14.13
C ARG A 185 -35.88 -10.45 -14.80
N ILE A 186 -35.74 -9.55 -15.78
CA ILE A 186 -34.43 -9.26 -16.40
C ILE A 186 -33.47 -8.67 -15.37
N GLN A 187 -33.90 -7.69 -14.58
CA GLN A 187 -33.05 -7.09 -13.54
C GLN A 187 -32.65 -8.11 -12.46
N GLN A 188 -33.55 -9.03 -12.08
CA GLN A 188 -33.23 -10.14 -11.20
C GLN A 188 -32.19 -11.08 -11.81
N LEU A 189 -32.34 -11.41 -13.10
CA LEU A 189 -31.37 -12.25 -13.81
C LEU A 189 -30.00 -11.57 -13.94
N GLU A 190 -29.98 -10.27 -14.22
CA GLU A 190 -28.75 -9.47 -14.22
C GLU A 190 -28.09 -9.47 -12.83
N LYS A 191 -28.88 -9.31 -11.75
CA LYS A 191 -28.39 -9.37 -10.37
C LYS A 191 -27.82 -10.75 -10.03
N THR A 192 -28.50 -11.84 -10.40
CA THR A 192 -28.01 -13.20 -10.14
C THR A 192 -26.78 -13.53 -10.97
N VAL A 193 -26.71 -13.10 -12.23
CA VAL A 193 -25.53 -13.27 -13.09
C VAL A 193 -24.34 -12.49 -12.55
N LEU A 194 -24.54 -11.24 -12.11
CA LEU A 194 -23.47 -10.44 -11.49
C LEU A 194 -22.99 -11.09 -10.19
N ARG A 195 -23.89 -11.60 -9.37
CA ARG A 195 -23.55 -12.33 -8.14
C ARG A 195 -22.76 -13.60 -8.43
N ALA A 196 -23.20 -14.40 -9.39
CA ALA A 196 -22.50 -15.62 -9.81
C ALA A 196 -21.10 -15.30 -10.35
N LYS A 197 -20.95 -14.23 -11.14
CA LYS A 197 -19.63 -13.77 -11.62
C LYS A 197 -18.71 -13.32 -10.49
N LEU A 198 -19.24 -12.69 -9.45
CA LEU A 198 -18.45 -12.26 -8.30
C LEU A 198 -17.99 -13.47 -7.48
N LEU A 199 -18.89 -14.40 -7.17
CA LEU A 199 -18.57 -15.64 -6.47
C LEU A 199 -17.51 -16.46 -7.24
N LEU A 200 -17.66 -16.59 -8.56
CA LEU A 200 -16.67 -17.25 -9.41
C LEU A 200 -15.30 -16.57 -9.31
N LYS A 201 -15.22 -15.23 -9.36
CA LYS A 201 -13.94 -14.52 -9.22
C LYS A 201 -13.31 -14.73 -7.84
N GLN A 202 -14.13 -14.77 -6.79
CA GLN A 202 -13.66 -15.04 -5.44
C GLN A 202 -13.09 -16.48 -5.33
N GLU A 203 -13.80 -17.47 -5.86
CA GLU A 203 -13.34 -18.86 -5.91
C GLU A 203 -12.07 -19.03 -6.75
N GLU A 204 -11.96 -18.34 -7.88
CA GLU A 204 -10.74 -18.35 -8.67
C GLU A 204 -9.56 -17.72 -7.91
N GLN A 205 -9.78 -16.66 -7.15
CA GLN A 205 -8.74 -16.05 -6.32
C GLN A 205 -8.28 -17.00 -5.22
N THR A 206 -9.21 -17.61 -4.47
CA THR A 206 -8.86 -18.58 -3.43
C THR A 206 -8.18 -19.82 -4.03
N LEU A 207 -8.60 -20.28 -5.22
CA LEU A 207 -7.91 -21.35 -5.95
C LEU A 207 -6.50 -20.95 -6.41
N ARG A 208 -6.28 -19.71 -6.86
CA ARG A 208 -4.93 -19.21 -7.21
C ARG A 208 -4.05 -19.14 -5.97
N GLU A 209 -4.55 -18.64 -4.85
CA GLU A 209 -3.83 -18.54 -3.58
C GLU A 209 -3.46 -19.92 -3.03
N THR A 210 -4.41 -20.86 -3.00
CA THR A 210 -4.14 -22.24 -2.57
C THR A 210 -3.17 -22.95 -3.50
N ARG A 211 -3.26 -22.77 -4.83
CA ARG A 211 -2.29 -23.30 -5.79
C ARG A 211 -0.90 -22.68 -5.61
N ALA A 212 -0.81 -21.39 -5.27
CA ALA A 212 0.46 -20.75 -4.98
C ALA A 212 1.08 -21.29 -3.68
N ARG A 213 0.27 -21.49 -2.63
CA ARG A 213 0.70 -22.11 -1.37
C ARG A 213 1.15 -23.56 -1.58
N SER A 214 0.45 -24.34 -2.40
CA SER A 214 0.81 -25.75 -2.63
C SER A 214 2.10 -25.90 -3.45
N LYS A 215 2.35 -25.05 -4.46
CA LYS A 215 3.62 -25.05 -5.22
C LYS A 215 4.85 -24.87 -4.32
N ASN A 216 4.73 -24.10 -3.24
CA ASN A 216 5.82 -23.87 -2.28
C ASN A 216 5.94 -24.99 -1.22
N GLN A 217 4.91 -25.82 -1.06
CA GLN A 217 4.88 -26.91 -0.08
C GLN A 217 5.42 -28.24 -0.61
N PHE A 218 5.48 -28.44 -1.93
CA PHE A 218 5.96 -29.70 -2.52
C PHE A 218 7.42 -30.04 -2.18
N ASP A 219 8.24 -29.06 -1.82
CA ASP A 219 9.64 -29.27 -1.39
C ASP A 219 9.80 -29.51 0.13
N MET A 220 8.78 -29.22 0.95
CA MET A 220 8.86 -29.33 2.42
C MET A 220 8.12 -30.54 3.01
N VAL A 221 7.38 -31.30 2.20
CA VAL A 221 6.66 -32.49 2.68
C VAL A 221 7.62 -33.70 2.67
N SER A 222 7.90 -34.24 3.85
CA SER A 222 8.74 -35.43 3.99
C SER A 222 8.13 -36.63 3.23
N ASN A 223 8.99 -37.47 2.65
CA ASN A 223 8.53 -38.67 1.92
C ASN A 223 7.64 -39.60 2.79
N GLY A 224 7.82 -39.58 4.12
CA GLY A 224 6.97 -40.31 5.07
C GLY A 224 5.54 -39.78 5.12
N ALA A 225 5.35 -38.46 5.25
CA ALA A 225 4.02 -37.84 5.24
C ALA A 225 3.31 -38.04 3.88
N ARG A 226 4.07 -38.12 2.78
CA ARG A 226 3.52 -38.45 1.46
C ARG A 226 3.02 -39.89 1.37
N LEU A 227 3.76 -40.84 1.94
CA LEU A 227 3.33 -42.25 1.99
C LEU A 227 2.08 -42.39 2.87
N GLU A 228 2.02 -41.72 4.01
CA GLU A 228 0.84 -41.69 4.88
C GLU A 228 -0.39 -41.06 4.20
N ALA A 229 -0.21 -39.96 3.45
CA ALA A 229 -1.28 -39.38 2.65
C ALA A 229 -1.75 -40.32 1.53
N LEU A 230 -0.84 -41.08 0.92
CA LEU A 230 -1.19 -42.07 -0.12
C LEU A 230 -1.86 -43.31 0.46
N THR A 231 -1.47 -43.76 1.65
CA THR A 231 -2.14 -44.88 2.32
C THR A 231 -3.53 -44.49 2.83
N THR A 232 -3.68 -43.28 3.37
CA THR A 232 -5.00 -42.75 3.79
C THR A 232 -5.95 -42.58 2.60
N THR A 233 -5.51 -41.92 1.52
CA THR A 233 -6.31 -41.80 0.29
C THR A 233 -6.65 -43.16 -0.34
N ARG A 234 -5.72 -44.13 -0.31
CA ARG A 234 -6.00 -45.52 -0.73
C ARG A 234 -7.09 -46.15 0.14
N ASN A 235 -6.97 -46.02 1.46
CA ASN A 235 -7.93 -46.60 2.39
C ASN A 235 -9.31 -45.95 2.21
N GLU A 236 -9.39 -44.63 2.09
CA GLU A 236 -10.65 -43.91 1.81
C GLU A 236 -11.29 -44.32 0.49
N LEU A 237 -10.51 -44.51 -0.57
CA LEU A 237 -11.03 -45.01 -1.86
C LEU A 237 -11.53 -46.44 -1.75
N ILE A 238 -10.83 -47.31 -0.99
CA ILE A 238 -11.30 -48.66 -0.71
C ILE A 238 -12.62 -48.59 0.04
N THR A 239 -12.72 -47.80 1.11
CA THR A 239 -13.96 -47.64 1.87
C THR A 239 -15.07 -47.05 1.00
N TRP A 240 -14.77 -46.06 0.15
CA TRP A 240 -15.74 -45.48 -0.76
C TRP A 240 -16.23 -46.51 -1.78
N MET A 241 -15.32 -47.27 -2.41
CA MET A 241 -15.69 -48.34 -3.33
C MET A 241 -16.50 -49.43 -2.62
N GLU A 242 -16.13 -49.84 -1.41
CA GLU A 242 -16.88 -50.80 -0.61
C GLU A 242 -18.27 -50.27 -0.26
N THR A 243 -18.41 -48.98 0.08
CA THR A 243 -19.71 -48.36 0.34
C THR A 243 -20.55 -48.20 -0.93
N GLU A 244 -19.97 -47.87 -2.07
CA GLU A 244 -20.68 -47.76 -3.35
C GLU A 244 -21.06 -49.13 -3.90
N LEU A 245 -20.20 -50.14 -3.76
CA LEU A 245 -20.51 -51.54 -4.07
C LEU A 245 -21.58 -52.10 -3.12
N GLY A 246 -21.61 -51.67 -1.86
CA GLY A 246 -22.68 -51.99 -0.91
C GLY A 246 -24.00 -51.27 -1.20
N LYS A 247 -23.96 -50.12 -1.90
CA LYS A 247 -25.15 -49.39 -2.37
C LYS A 247 -25.65 -49.87 -3.74
N ALA A 248 -24.82 -50.57 -4.52
CA ALA A 248 -25.24 -51.13 -5.79
C ALA A 248 -26.28 -52.24 -5.54
N PRO A 249 -27.54 -52.07 -6.01
CA PRO A 249 -28.58 -53.05 -5.76
C PRO A 249 -28.22 -54.37 -6.45
N THR A 250 -27.90 -55.38 -5.65
CA THR A 250 -27.75 -56.75 -6.13
C THR A 250 -29.14 -57.28 -6.50
N GLY A 251 -29.51 -57.12 -7.77
CA GLY A 251 -30.64 -57.81 -8.39
C GLY A 251 -32.00 -57.11 -8.27
N GLY A 252 -32.51 -56.66 -9.41
CA GLY A 252 -33.92 -56.26 -9.56
C GLY A 252 -34.12 -55.21 -10.65
N GLY A 253 -34.19 -55.62 -11.91
CA GLY A 253 -34.41 -54.71 -13.02
C GLY A 253 -35.83 -54.10 -13.04
N SER A 254 -35.98 -52.93 -13.68
CA SER A 254 -37.02 -52.64 -14.68
C SER A 254 -37.08 -51.14 -15.05
N ARG A 255 -37.19 -50.92 -16.37
CA ARG A 255 -37.90 -49.82 -17.08
C ARG A 255 -37.29 -48.40 -17.19
N ALA A 256 -36.67 -48.19 -18.35
CA ALA A 256 -37.13 -47.35 -19.47
C ALA A 256 -37.97 -46.07 -19.20
N GLY A 257 -37.49 -44.95 -19.78
CA GLY A 257 -38.28 -43.76 -20.08
C GLY A 257 -37.66 -42.93 -21.23
N LYS A 258 -38.11 -43.17 -22.47
CA LYS A 258 -37.92 -42.31 -23.65
C LYS A 258 -39.05 -41.28 -23.71
N SER A 259 -38.78 -40.06 -24.16
CA SER A 259 -39.51 -39.46 -25.30
C SER A 259 -38.87 -38.15 -25.76
N GLY A 260 -38.60 -38.06 -27.07
CA GLY A 260 -38.00 -36.93 -27.76
C GLY A 260 -39.03 -35.98 -28.37
N SER A 261 -38.58 -34.74 -28.53
CA SER A 261 -39.29 -33.57 -29.04
C SER A 261 -39.63 -33.65 -30.54
N GLN A 262 -40.84 -33.23 -30.92
CA GLN A 262 -41.27 -33.04 -32.31
C GLN A 262 -41.78 -31.59 -32.49
N LYS A 263 -41.07 -30.78 -33.27
CA LYS A 263 -41.41 -29.38 -33.60
C LYS A 263 -42.41 -29.33 -34.76
N SER A 264 -43.54 -28.65 -34.58
CA SER A 264 -44.55 -28.37 -35.61
C SER A 264 -44.13 -27.22 -36.52
N ARG A 265 -44.35 -27.38 -37.84
CA ARG A 265 -44.36 -26.31 -38.84
C ARG A 265 -45.58 -25.42 -38.61
N ASP A 266 -45.39 -24.11 -38.47
CA ASP A 266 -46.50 -23.15 -38.28
C ASP A 266 -47.20 -22.82 -39.61
N ASP A 267 -48.53 -22.95 -39.63
CA ASP A 267 -49.37 -22.69 -40.80
C ASP A 267 -49.42 -21.19 -41.18
N PRO A 268 -49.38 -20.83 -42.48
CA PRO A 268 -49.40 -19.43 -42.93
C PRO A 268 -50.67 -18.67 -42.55
N SER A 269 -51.77 -19.36 -42.29
CA SER A 269 -53.04 -18.77 -41.79
C SER A 269 -52.92 -18.27 -40.34
N LYS A 270 -52.13 -18.94 -39.50
CA LYS A 270 -51.88 -18.50 -38.11
C LYS A 270 -51.01 -17.24 -38.09
N ILE A 271 -50.05 -17.15 -39.00
CA ILE A 271 -49.21 -15.96 -39.19
C ILE A 271 -50.06 -14.75 -39.60
N ALA A 272 -50.99 -14.91 -40.54
CA ALA A 272 -51.91 -13.84 -40.92
C ALA A 272 -52.79 -13.35 -39.76
N ALA A 273 -53.35 -14.28 -38.97
CA ALA A 273 -54.13 -13.95 -37.78
C ALA A 273 -53.28 -13.21 -36.71
N HIS A 274 -52.01 -13.59 -36.54
CA HIS A 274 -51.08 -12.89 -35.66
C HIS A 274 -50.74 -11.48 -36.16
N LEU A 275 -50.56 -11.28 -37.46
CA LEU A 275 -50.32 -9.96 -38.05
C LEU A 275 -51.54 -9.03 -37.87
N GLU A 276 -52.76 -9.55 -38.04
CA GLU A 276 -53.98 -8.78 -37.75
C GLU A 276 -54.08 -8.42 -36.26
N ALA A 277 -53.78 -9.36 -35.37
CA ALA A 277 -53.76 -9.09 -33.93
C ALA A 277 -52.70 -8.04 -33.54
N ILE A 278 -51.53 -8.06 -34.18
CA ILE A 278 -50.47 -7.07 -34.00
C ILE A 278 -50.93 -5.70 -34.53
N SER A 279 -51.55 -5.65 -35.71
CA SER A 279 -52.07 -4.40 -36.28
C SER A 279 -53.12 -3.74 -35.39
N LYS A 280 -54.04 -4.53 -34.81
CA LYS A 280 -55.05 -4.06 -33.85
C LYS A 280 -54.42 -3.53 -32.56
N LYS A 281 -53.41 -4.22 -32.02
CA LYS A 281 -52.64 -3.75 -30.85
C LYS A 281 -51.90 -2.45 -31.15
N TYR A 282 -51.30 -2.33 -32.33
CA TYR A 282 -50.58 -1.15 -32.75
C TYR A 282 -51.51 0.05 -32.97
N ALA A 283 -52.69 -0.16 -33.57
CA ALA A 283 -53.71 0.88 -33.68
C ALA A 283 -54.16 1.41 -32.30
N ARG A 284 -54.35 0.51 -31.32
CA ARG A 284 -54.66 0.89 -29.94
C ARG A 284 -53.52 1.63 -29.25
N TYR A 285 -52.27 1.24 -29.51
CA TYR A 285 -51.10 1.96 -29.00
C TYR A 285 -51.03 3.38 -29.56
N VAL A 286 -51.26 3.55 -30.86
CA VAL A 286 -51.24 4.86 -31.52
C VAL A 286 -52.37 5.75 -31.01
N SER A 287 -53.57 5.23 -30.81
CA SER A 287 -54.68 6.03 -30.24
C SER A 287 -54.38 6.48 -28.82
N LEU A 288 -53.87 5.60 -27.95
CA LEU A 288 -53.48 5.95 -26.58
C LEU A 288 -52.34 6.99 -26.55
N ARG A 289 -51.39 6.90 -27.48
CA ARG A 289 -50.30 7.89 -27.57
C ARG A 289 -50.79 9.25 -28.06
N LYS A 290 -51.76 9.29 -28.98
CA LYS A 290 -52.41 10.54 -29.38
C LYS A 290 -53.14 11.18 -28.21
N THR A 291 -53.91 10.41 -27.44
CA THR A 291 -54.58 10.93 -26.24
C THR A 291 -53.59 11.42 -25.17
N LEU A 292 -52.43 10.77 -25.02
CA LEU A 292 -51.39 11.21 -24.08
C LEU A 292 -50.78 12.55 -24.53
N LEU A 293 -50.46 12.70 -25.82
CA LEU A 293 -49.97 13.96 -26.37
C LEU A 293 -51.01 15.09 -26.28
N GLU A 294 -52.30 14.79 -26.44
CA GLU A 294 -53.39 15.74 -26.21
C GLU A 294 -53.46 16.18 -24.75
N LEU A 295 -53.26 15.27 -23.79
CA LEU A 295 -53.20 15.62 -22.37
C LEU A 295 -51.94 16.43 -22.01
N GLU A 296 -50.79 16.07 -22.57
CA GLU A 296 -49.53 16.80 -22.35
C GLU A 296 -49.60 18.21 -22.95
N THR A 297 -50.20 18.36 -24.13
CA THR A 297 -50.40 19.68 -24.75
C THR A 297 -51.42 20.53 -24.00
N GLN A 298 -52.50 19.95 -23.50
CA GLN A 298 -53.44 20.65 -22.59
C GLN A 298 -52.76 21.06 -21.28
N GLN A 299 -51.88 20.22 -20.74
CA GLN A 299 -51.13 20.52 -19.51
C GLN A 299 -50.06 21.58 -19.75
N ALA A 300 -49.38 21.58 -20.90
CA ALA A 300 -48.43 22.61 -21.31
C ALA A 300 -49.10 23.97 -21.57
N GLN A 301 -50.35 23.98 -22.05
CA GLN A 301 -51.15 25.21 -22.19
C GLN A 301 -51.56 25.81 -20.83
N LEU A 302 -51.76 24.98 -19.80
CA LEU A 302 -52.03 25.42 -18.42
C LEU A 302 -50.77 25.79 -17.62
N SER A 303 -49.59 25.47 -18.13
CA SER A 303 -48.29 25.75 -17.49
C SER A 303 -47.40 26.63 -18.36
N GLN A 304 -47.97 27.70 -18.95
CA GLN A 304 -47.14 28.80 -19.40
C GLN A 304 -46.54 29.54 -18.19
N PRO A 305 -45.21 29.71 -18.13
CA PRO A 305 -44.55 30.44 -17.06
C PRO A 305 -44.73 31.95 -17.28
N SER A 306 -45.60 32.58 -16.49
CA SER A 306 -45.55 34.03 -16.32
C SER A 306 -44.20 34.40 -15.70
N HIS A 307 -43.38 35.12 -16.45
CA HIS A 307 -42.08 35.65 -16.03
C HIS A 307 -42.14 36.31 -14.63
N PRO A 308 -41.25 35.97 -13.68
CA PRO A 308 -41.13 36.72 -12.45
C PRO A 308 -40.31 37.98 -12.73
N THR A 309 -40.99 39.12 -12.84
CA THR A 309 -40.34 40.43 -12.74
C THR A 309 -39.95 40.61 -11.27
N LEU A 310 -38.64 40.66 -11.02
CA LEU A 310 -38.05 41.01 -9.73
C LEU A 310 -38.48 42.44 -9.36
N LEU A 311 -39.23 42.59 -8.27
CA LEU A 311 -39.42 43.86 -7.59
C LEU A 311 -38.89 43.76 -6.14
N PRO A 312 -38.23 44.80 -5.59
CA PRO A 312 -37.61 44.75 -4.27
C PRO A 312 -38.64 44.77 -3.12
N PRO A 313 -38.28 44.25 -1.92
CA PRO A 313 -39.20 44.14 -0.81
C PRO A 313 -39.26 45.47 -0.06
N ALA A 314 -40.33 46.22 -0.25
CA ALA A 314 -40.75 47.21 0.71
C ALA A 314 -42.28 47.18 0.78
N GLN A 315 -42.80 47.12 2.01
CA GLN A 315 -44.22 47.26 2.39
C GLN A 315 -45.08 45.98 2.29
N LEU A 316 -44.91 45.10 3.28
CA LEU A 316 -45.99 44.23 3.76
C LEU A 316 -46.30 44.58 5.22
N VAL A 317 -46.84 45.78 5.45
CA VAL A 317 -47.65 46.10 6.63
C VAL A 317 -48.76 47.06 6.17
N ALA A 318 -49.78 46.53 5.48
CA ALA A 318 -51.10 47.15 5.36
C ALA A 318 -52.04 46.18 4.65
N GLY A 319 -53.21 45.90 5.24
CA GLY A 319 -54.31 45.24 4.56
C GLY A 319 -54.69 43.86 5.10
N LEU A 320 -54.91 43.75 6.41
CA LEU A 320 -55.80 42.71 6.94
C LEU A 320 -57.22 43.27 6.93
N ASP A 321 -57.85 43.36 5.75
CA ASP A 321 -59.27 43.66 5.66
C ASP A 321 -60.10 42.39 5.50
N ARG A 322 -60.93 42.23 6.51
CA ARG A 322 -61.82 41.13 6.82
C ARG A 322 -63.17 41.40 6.17
N SER A 323 -63.46 40.78 5.02
CA SER A 323 -64.84 40.53 4.61
C SER A 323 -64.95 39.58 3.41
N SER A 324 -65.22 38.30 3.67
CA SER A 324 -66.16 37.51 2.87
C SER A 324 -66.50 36.21 3.60
N SER A 325 -67.73 36.14 4.08
CA SER A 325 -68.33 34.97 4.70
C SER A 325 -68.70 33.93 3.64
N LYS A 326 -67.88 32.89 3.50
CA LYS A 326 -68.31 31.56 3.04
C LYS A 326 -67.31 30.55 3.62
N PRO A 327 -67.75 29.49 4.34
CA PRO A 327 -66.80 28.50 4.83
C PRO A 327 -66.12 27.86 3.62
N PRO A 328 -64.78 27.96 3.47
CA PRO A 328 -64.10 27.20 2.44
C PRO A 328 -64.28 25.72 2.80
N ILE A 329 -64.76 24.94 1.84
CA ILE A 329 -64.72 23.48 1.95
C ILE A 329 -63.28 23.10 2.33
N PRO A 330 -63.02 22.23 3.33
CA PRO A 330 -61.68 21.99 3.88
C PRO A 330 -60.75 21.28 2.87
N THR A 331 -60.30 22.00 1.85
CA THR A 331 -59.26 21.56 0.90
C THR A 331 -57.90 21.45 1.59
N GLU A 332 -57.75 22.06 2.77
CA GLU A 332 -56.61 21.90 3.67
C GLU A 332 -56.31 20.41 3.91
N HIS A 333 -57.32 19.58 4.19
CA HIS A 333 -57.12 18.15 4.46
C HIS A 333 -56.65 17.35 3.24
N LEU A 334 -56.99 17.79 2.01
CA LEU A 334 -56.55 17.15 0.77
C LEU A 334 -55.09 17.48 0.43
N LEU A 335 -54.63 18.69 0.77
CA LEU A 335 -53.25 19.14 0.51
C LEU A 335 -52.27 18.79 1.64
N THR A 336 -52.75 18.61 2.87
CA THR A 336 -51.92 18.27 4.03
C THR A 336 -51.00 17.04 3.81
N PRO A 337 -51.45 15.91 3.22
CA PRO A 337 -50.55 14.76 3.00
C PRO A 337 -49.43 15.07 2.00
N TYR A 338 -49.70 15.86 0.96
CA TYR A 338 -48.69 16.28 -0.02
C TYR A 338 -47.67 17.24 0.58
N LEU A 339 -48.11 18.20 1.40
CA LEU A 339 -47.21 19.10 2.12
C LEU A 339 -46.35 18.34 3.15
N ARG A 340 -46.92 17.33 3.83
CA ARG A 340 -46.16 16.47 4.75
C ARG A 340 -45.13 15.61 4.01
N ALA A 341 -45.48 15.09 2.82
CA ALA A 341 -44.55 14.36 1.97
C ALA A 341 -43.43 15.26 1.42
N LEU A 342 -43.74 16.48 0.99
CA LEU A 342 -42.73 17.46 0.58
C LEU A 342 -41.83 17.86 1.75
N ALA A 343 -42.40 18.04 2.95
CA ALA A 343 -41.62 18.33 4.15
C ALA A 343 -40.67 17.19 4.51
N SER A 344 -41.11 15.92 4.45
CA SER A 344 -40.24 14.77 4.72
C SER A 344 -39.14 14.60 3.67
N ILE A 345 -39.43 14.84 2.38
CA ILE A 345 -38.43 14.89 1.31
C ILE A 345 -37.44 16.03 1.54
N SER A 346 -37.89 17.20 1.99
CA SER A 346 -36.99 18.31 2.29
C SER A 346 -36.02 17.99 3.43
N VAL A 347 -36.49 17.24 4.44
CA VAL A 347 -35.66 16.79 5.56
C VAL A 347 -34.64 15.74 5.10
N SER A 348 -35.06 14.78 4.26
CA SER A 348 -34.12 13.78 3.70
C SER A 348 -33.10 14.42 2.74
N GLN A 349 -33.50 15.43 1.97
CA GLN A 349 -32.59 16.19 1.13
C GLN A 349 -31.57 16.97 1.97
N LYS A 350 -32.00 17.62 3.06
CA LYS A 350 -31.09 18.32 3.99
C LYS A 350 -30.11 17.35 4.65
N SER A 351 -30.57 16.17 5.09
CA SER A 351 -29.68 15.17 5.67
C SER A 351 -28.69 14.63 4.64
N ALA A 352 -29.13 14.36 3.40
CA ALA A 352 -28.25 13.93 2.31
C ALA A 352 -27.22 14.99 1.93
N ILE A 353 -27.59 16.27 1.88
CA ILE A 353 -26.66 17.38 1.64
C ILE A 353 -25.63 17.48 2.77
N SER A 354 -26.07 17.37 4.02
CA SER A 354 -25.18 17.38 5.19
C SER A 354 -24.19 16.21 5.13
N GLN A 355 -24.66 14.99 4.89
CA GLN A 355 -23.82 13.81 4.73
C GLN A 355 -22.83 13.97 3.57
N LYS A 356 -23.28 14.45 2.41
CA LYS A 356 -22.41 14.74 1.26
C LYS A 356 -21.32 15.75 1.63
N SER A 357 -21.67 16.83 2.34
CA SER A 357 -20.71 17.84 2.78
C SER A 357 -19.68 17.27 3.77
N PHE A 358 -20.11 16.40 4.67
CA PHE A 358 -19.24 15.69 5.61
C PHE A 358 -18.27 14.76 4.88
N PHE A 359 -18.77 13.90 3.98
CA PHE A 359 -17.92 12.97 3.23
C PHE A 359 -16.96 13.68 2.29
N THR A 360 -17.39 14.72 1.60
CA THR A 360 -16.50 15.51 0.73
C THR A 360 -15.41 16.22 1.54
N SER A 361 -15.75 16.77 2.70
CA SER A 361 -14.77 17.37 3.62
C SER A 361 -13.80 16.31 4.16
N ALA A 362 -14.28 15.16 4.62
CA ALA A 362 -13.45 14.07 5.10
C ALA A 362 -12.51 13.53 4.00
N LEU A 363 -13.03 13.33 2.78
CA LEU A 363 -12.25 12.90 1.63
C LEU A 363 -11.17 13.94 1.29
N SER A 364 -11.51 15.23 1.28
CA SER A 364 -10.54 16.30 0.99
C SER A 364 -9.41 16.38 2.04
N LYS A 365 -9.74 16.15 3.32
CA LYS A 365 -8.73 16.06 4.39
C LYS A 365 -7.83 14.86 4.16
N GLN A 366 -8.40 13.70 3.88
CA GLN A 366 -7.62 12.48 3.65
C GLN A 366 -6.75 12.56 2.39
N THR A 367 -7.21 13.20 1.32
CA THR A 367 -6.39 13.41 0.12
C THR A 367 -5.26 14.40 0.37
N GLN A 368 -5.51 15.45 1.16
CA GLN A 368 -4.50 16.39 1.59
C GLN A 368 -3.45 15.71 2.49
N ASP A 369 -3.87 14.91 3.47
CA ASP A 369 -2.97 14.17 4.37
C ASP A 369 -2.13 13.16 3.59
N ALA A 370 -2.75 12.39 2.68
CA ALA A 370 -2.02 11.48 1.79
C ALA A 370 -0.98 12.23 0.93
N CYS A 371 -1.33 13.42 0.43
CA CYS A 371 -0.39 14.25 -0.34
C CYS A 371 0.75 14.82 0.51
N GLN A 372 0.52 15.14 1.78
CA GLN A 372 1.56 15.57 2.71
C GLN A 372 2.51 14.42 3.03
N VAL A 373 1.97 13.24 3.34
CA VAL A 373 2.77 12.03 3.60
C VAL A 373 3.61 11.66 2.38
N LEU A 374 3.04 11.66 1.17
CA LEU A 374 3.79 11.42 -0.07
C LEU A 374 4.84 12.50 -0.35
N GLY A 375 4.60 13.73 0.09
CA GLY A 375 5.59 14.81 0.04
C GLY A 375 6.78 14.53 0.95
N ARG A 376 6.51 14.23 2.23
CA ARG A 376 7.53 13.86 3.23
C ARG A 376 8.34 12.65 2.79
N LEU A 377 7.66 11.59 2.35
CA LEU A 377 8.31 10.39 1.85
C LEU A 377 9.18 10.69 0.61
N GLY A 378 8.76 11.66 -0.22
CA GLY A 378 9.52 12.08 -1.39
C GLY A 378 10.81 12.81 -1.01
N GLU A 379 10.76 13.65 0.01
CA GLU A 379 11.92 14.35 0.58
C GLU A 379 12.91 13.36 1.25
N GLU A 380 12.41 12.30 1.87
CA GLU A 380 13.22 11.23 2.50
C GLU A 380 13.77 10.21 1.49
N SER A 381 13.17 10.12 0.29
CA SER A 381 13.55 9.11 -0.68
C SER A 381 14.90 9.41 -1.35
N HIS A 382 15.77 8.41 -1.40
CA HIS A 382 17.00 8.47 -2.20
C HIS A 382 16.76 8.08 -3.67
N LEU A 383 15.60 7.48 -3.95
CA LEU A 383 15.23 6.98 -5.27
C LEU A 383 14.79 8.09 -6.23
N LEU A 384 14.02 9.09 -5.76
CA LEU A 384 13.58 10.21 -6.60
C LEU A 384 14.74 11.12 -7.06
N PRO A 385 15.75 11.44 -6.22
CA PRO A 385 16.93 12.19 -6.67
C PRO A 385 17.83 11.39 -7.61
N ALA A 386 17.92 10.07 -7.44
CA ALA A 386 18.72 9.20 -8.30
C ALA A 386 18.12 9.07 -9.71
N TYR A 387 16.78 9.08 -9.82
CA TYR A 387 16.06 8.94 -11.10
C TYR A 387 15.04 10.08 -11.31
N PRO A 388 15.51 11.30 -11.59
CA PRO A 388 14.61 12.45 -11.77
C PRO A 388 13.81 12.33 -13.07
N MET A 389 12.49 12.47 -12.98
CA MET A 389 11.62 12.58 -14.16
C MET A 389 11.91 13.89 -14.91
N LYS A 390 12.01 13.87 -16.24
CA LYS A 390 12.40 15.05 -17.06
C LYS A 390 11.49 16.28 -16.87
N ASP A 391 10.25 16.09 -16.44
CA ASP A 391 9.32 17.18 -16.10
C ASP A 391 9.60 17.86 -14.74
N SER A 392 10.39 17.22 -13.86
CA SER A 392 10.76 17.77 -12.54
C SER A 392 11.90 18.79 -12.62
N LEU A 393 12.67 18.80 -13.73
CA LEU A 393 13.74 19.77 -13.96
C LEU A 393 13.22 21.21 -14.04
N ARG A 394 11.94 21.40 -14.39
CA ARG A 394 11.31 22.73 -14.33
C ARG A 394 11.12 23.27 -12.91
N ARG A 395 11.20 22.42 -11.88
CA ARG A 395 11.13 22.84 -10.46
C ARG A 395 12.50 23.09 -9.82
N ARG A 396 13.60 22.83 -10.53
CA ARG A 396 14.97 23.10 -10.04
C ARG A 396 15.59 24.38 -10.62
N SER A 397 14.82 25.15 -11.39
CA SER A 397 15.17 26.54 -11.72
C SER A 397 14.49 27.45 -10.69
N GLY A 398 15.29 28.04 -9.80
CA GLY A 398 14.86 28.76 -8.59
C GLY A 398 14.12 30.09 -8.80
N ILE A 399 13.35 30.26 -9.87
CA ILE A 399 12.55 31.47 -10.11
C ILE A 399 11.26 31.04 -10.82
N GLN A 400 10.23 30.64 -10.06
CA GLN A 400 8.80 30.81 -10.37
C GLN A 400 8.01 30.62 -9.08
N THR A 401 8.15 31.58 -8.16
CA THR A 401 7.00 32.03 -7.38
C THR A 401 6.08 32.83 -8.29
N GLU A 402 4.81 32.91 -7.89
CA GLU A 402 3.71 33.62 -8.55
C GLU A 402 2.97 32.81 -9.64
N ILE A 403 1.70 32.52 -9.34
CA ILE A 403 0.67 31.91 -10.21
C ILE A 403 0.74 30.37 -10.36
N ALA A 404 0.90 29.64 -9.25
CA ALA A 404 0.16 28.39 -9.11
C ALA A 404 -1.26 28.75 -8.68
N SER A 405 -2.15 28.80 -9.66
CA SER A 405 -3.60 28.95 -9.55
C SER A 405 -4.14 28.38 -8.25
N LYS A 406 -4.97 29.15 -7.54
CA LYS A 406 -5.71 28.78 -6.30
C LYS A 406 -6.76 27.67 -6.52
N SER A 407 -6.49 26.74 -7.43
CA SER A 407 -7.36 25.66 -7.86
C SER A 407 -6.54 24.38 -8.17
N GLU A 408 -5.57 24.05 -7.33
CA GLU A 408 -5.02 22.69 -7.35
C GLU A 408 -5.54 21.92 -6.15
N GLN A 409 -6.60 21.15 -6.39
CA GLN A 409 -6.89 20.01 -5.55
C GLN A 409 -5.59 19.19 -5.41
N PRO A 410 -5.25 18.71 -4.21
CA PRO A 410 -4.08 17.88 -3.99
C PRO A 410 -4.28 16.53 -4.70
N ASP A 411 -3.92 16.47 -5.98
CA ASP A 411 -4.05 15.27 -6.79
C ASP A 411 -2.93 14.30 -6.41
N ILE A 412 -3.29 13.27 -5.64
CA ILE A 412 -2.42 12.15 -5.27
C ILE A 412 -1.74 11.56 -6.51
N SER A 413 -2.47 11.46 -7.63
CA SER A 413 -1.94 10.98 -8.91
C SER A 413 -0.73 11.79 -9.40
N LYS A 414 -0.77 13.13 -9.31
CA LYS A 414 0.36 13.98 -9.74
C LYS A 414 1.59 13.73 -8.87
N ARG A 415 1.42 13.44 -7.58
CA ARG A 415 2.52 13.18 -6.63
C ARG A 415 3.10 11.78 -6.76
N ILE A 416 2.32 10.79 -7.19
CA ILE A 416 2.78 9.40 -7.37
C ILE A 416 3.54 9.20 -8.69
N LYS A 417 3.25 9.97 -9.75
CA LYS A 417 3.90 9.81 -11.06
C LYS A 417 5.44 9.78 -11.02
N PRO A 418 6.14 10.68 -10.30
CA PRO A 418 7.60 10.61 -10.18
C PRO A 418 8.10 9.32 -9.52
N TRP A 419 7.34 8.78 -8.56
CA TRP A 419 7.69 7.52 -7.90
C TRP A 419 7.61 6.32 -8.82
N VAL A 420 6.55 6.24 -9.62
CA VAL A 420 6.39 5.16 -10.61
C VAL A 420 7.51 5.23 -11.63
N PHE A 421 7.79 6.43 -12.16
CA PHE A 421 8.89 6.63 -13.09
C PHE A 421 10.25 6.26 -12.50
N ALA A 422 10.55 6.73 -11.29
CA ALA A 422 11.82 6.45 -10.64
C ALA A 422 11.96 4.95 -10.29
N ALA A 423 10.87 4.27 -9.93
CA ALA A 423 10.89 2.83 -9.70
C ALA A 423 11.14 2.04 -10.99
N ASP A 424 10.50 2.43 -12.10
CA ASP A 424 10.73 1.82 -13.42
C ASP A 424 12.16 2.07 -13.90
N ALA A 425 12.68 3.29 -13.73
CA ALA A 425 14.04 3.64 -14.08
C ALA A 425 15.08 2.87 -13.22
N ALA A 426 14.85 2.76 -11.91
CA ALA A 426 15.70 1.97 -11.02
C ALA A 426 15.69 0.48 -11.39
N LYS A 427 14.52 -0.04 -11.78
CA LYS A 427 14.40 -1.42 -12.27
C LYS A 427 15.20 -1.63 -13.55
N ILE A 428 15.12 -0.71 -14.51
CA ILE A 428 15.88 -0.79 -15.76
C ILE A 428 17.39 -0.74 -15.46
N ALA A 429 17.84 0.22 -14.65
CA ALA A 429 19.25 0.35 -14.28
C ALA A 429 19.78 -0.89 -13.55
N LEU A 430 18.98 -1.54 -12.71
CA LEU A 430 19.37 -2.80 -12.07
C LEU A 430 19.49 -3.95 -13.08
N LEU A 431 18.59 -4.01 -14.07
CA LEU A 431 18.66 -5.01 -15.13
C LEU A 431 19.86 -4.77 -16.05
N GLU A 432 20.18 -3.52 -16.36
CA GLU A 432 21.39 -3.14 -17.10
C GLU A 432 22.65 -3.52 -16.33
N TYR A 433 22.73 -3.17 -15.04
CA TYR A 433 23.85 -3.58 -14.18
C TYR A 433 24.00 -5.10 -14.11
N ALA A 434 22.90 -5.83 -13.95
CA ALA A 434 22.94 -7.29 -13.95
C ALA A 434 23.44 -7.84 -15.29
N ALA A 435 22.98 -7.29 -16.42
CA ALA A 435 23.47 -7.67 -17.74
C ALA A 435 24.96 -7.38 -17.90
N GLU A 436 25.43 -6.19 -17.53
CA GLU A 436 26.85 -5.83 -17.55
C GLU A 436 27.70 -6.78 -16.71
N THR A 437 27.26 -7.15 -15.50
CA THR A 437 27.99 -8.11 -14.67
C THR A 437 28.04 -9.52 -15.25
N VAL A 438 26.99 -9.93 -15.97
CA VAL A 438 26.96 -11.21 -16.69
C VAL A 438 27.90 -11.16 -17.88
N ASP A 439 27.90 -10.08 -18.65
CA ASP A 439 28.81 -9.90 -19.79
C ASP A 439 30.29 -9.88 -19.32
N ILE A 440 30.59 -9.17 -18.22
CA ILE A 440 31.93 -9.19 -17.59
C ILE A 440 32.29 -10.61 -17.14
N GLY A 441 31.35 -11.33 -16.52
CA GLY A 441 31.53 -12.72 -16.12
C GLY A 441 31.79 -13.65 -17.30
N GLN A 442 31.09 -13.44 -18.41
CA GLN A 442 31.28 -14.21 -19.64
C GLN A 442 32.66 -13.96 -20.25
N VAL A 443 33.08 -12.69 -20.37
CA VAL A 443 34.42 -12.34 -20.86
C VAL A 443 35.51 -12.93 -19.94
N ALA A 444 35.30 -12.91 -18.63
CA ALA A 444 36.23 -13.54 -17.69
C ALA A 444 36.31 -15.06 -17.86
N LEU A 445 35.19 -15.74 -18.15
CA LEU A 445 35.16 -17.17 -18.45
C LEU A 445 35.83 -17.49 -19.78
N GLU A 446 35.59 -16.70 -20.82
CA GLU A 446 36.25 -16.83 -22.13
C GLU A 446 37.77 -16.69 -21.96
N ASN A 447 38.23 -15.67 -21.24
CA ASN A 447 39.65 -15.51 -20.91
C ASN A 447 40.21 -16.71 -20.12
N CYS A 448 39.47 -17.24 -19.15
CA CYS A 448 39.91 -18.44 -18.41
C CYS A 448 39.99 -19.67 -19.31
N LEU A 449 39.07 -19.85 -20.25
CA LEU A 449 39.09 -20.95 -21.22
C LEU A 449 40.25 -20.80 -22.21
N GLU A 450 40.54 -19.60 -22.68
CA GLU A 450 41.71 -19.32 -23.51
C GLU A 450 43.01 -19.63 -22.76
N ASN A 451 43.15 -19.15 -21.52
CA ASN A 451 44.31 -19.48 -20.68
C ASN A 451 44.45 -21.00 -20.45
N LEU A 452 43.34 -21.73 -20.27
CA LEU A 452 43.37 -23.19 -20.15
C LEU A 452 43.85 -23.86 -21.43
N ARG A 453 43.37 -23.42 -22.60
CA ARG A 453 43.86 -23.92 -23.90
C ARG A 453 45.36 -23.64 -24.10
N GLU A 454 45.84 -22.47 -23.67
CA GLU A 454 47.26 -22.16 -23.69
C GLU A 454 48.05 -23.10 -22.77
N ILE A 455 47.54 -23.38 -21.57
CA ILE A 455 48.15 -24.33 -20.63
C ILE A 455 48.16 -25.75 -21.19
N ASP A 456 47.08 -26.20 -21.82
CA ASP A 456 46.98 -27.52 -22.48
C ASP A 456 47.99 -27.64 -23.63
N LEU A 457 48.15 -26.59 -24.42
CA LEU A 457 49.17 -26.50 -25.48
C LEU A 457 50.60 -26.57 -24.91
N LEU A 458 50.87 -25.91 -23.77
CA LEU A 458 52.16 -25.98 -23.08
C LEU A 458 52.42 -27.36 -22.44
N LEU A 459 51.39 -28.05 -21.99
CA LEU A 459 51.45 -29.42 -21.45
C LEU A 459 51.58 -30.49 -22.54
N GLY A 460 51.50 -30.10 -23.81
CA GLY A 460 51.69 -31.00 -24.95
C GLY A 460 50.50 -31.91 -25.25
N TYR A 461 49.29 -31.57 -24.77
CA TYR A 461 48.07 -32.15 -25.29
C TYR A 461 47.76 -31.48 -26.64
N PRO A 462 47.88 -32.17 -27.79
CA PRO A 462 47.46 -31.59 -29.05
C PRO A 462 45.95 -31.36 -28.97
N ASP A 463 45.52 -30.17 -29.39
CA ASP A 463 44.14 -29.93 -29.78
C ASP A 463 43.85 -30.95 -30.87
N GLU A 464 43.06 -32.00 -30.56
CA GLU A 464 42.56 -32.90 -31.58
C GLU A 464 41.63 -32.09 -32.45
N GLY A 465 42.24 -31.47 -33.45
CA GLY A 465 41.59 -30.64 -34.43
C GLY A 465 40.44 -31.38 -35.08
N GLU A 466 39.35 -30.62 -35.19
CA GLU A 466 38.24 -30.84 -36.10
C GLU A 466 38.68 -31.52 -37.40
N ASP A 467 38.30 -32.78 -37.57
CA ASP A 467 38.24 -33.42 -38.87
C ASP A 467 36.78 -33.41 -39.37
N ALA A 468 36.63 -32.90 -40.58
CA ALA A 468 35.37 -32.53 -41.20
C ALA A 468 34.41 -33.73 -41.36
N GLY A 469 33.21 -33.61 -40.77
CA GLY A 469 32.09 -34.53 -40.94
C GLY A 469 30.80 -33.80 -41.25
N THR A 470 30.61 -33.51 -42.53
CA THR A 470 29.43 -32.90 -43.17
C THR A 470 28.08 -33.38 -42.63
N GLY A 471 27.24 -32.44 -42.21
CA GLY A 471 25.79 -32.47 -42.43
C GLY A 471 24.91 -33.19 -41.41
N SER A 472 24.15 -32.43 -40.62
CA SER A 472 22.67 -32.51 -40.69
C SER A 472 22.03 -31.41 -39.84
N SER A 473 21.20 -30.60 -40.50
CA SER A 473 20.21 -29.75 -39.87
C SER A 473 19.32 -30.55 -38.93
N ARG A 474 19.22 -30.15 -37.66
CA ARG A 474 18.03 -30.43 -36.82
C ARG A 474 17.97 -29.55 -35.58
N GLN A 475 17.18 -28.49 -35.71
CA GLN A 475 16.26 -27.91 -34.73
C GLN A 475 16.59 -28.08 -33.24
N ALA A 476 16.89 -26.93 -32.64
CA ALA A 476 16.76 -26.67 -31.21
C ALA A 476 15.42 -27.15 -30.66
N ARG A 477 15.47 -28.11 -29.74
CA ARG A 477 14.42 -28.35 -28.74
C ARG A 477 15.10 -28.49 -27.39
N LEU A 478 14.97 -27.44 -26.58
CA LEU A 478 15.29 -27.40 -25.16
C LEU A 478 14.47 -28.49 -24.44
N GLY A 479 15.15 -29.58 -24.08
CA GLY A 479 14.62 -30.68 -23.29
C GLY A 479 15.42 -30.81 -22.00
N SER A 480 14.79 -30.38 -20.91
CA SER A 480 15.19 -30.65 -19.52
C SER A 480 15.61 -32.11 -19.33
N ARG A 481 16.84 -32.34 -18.84
CA ARG A 481 17.29 -33.66 -18.39
C ARG A 481 17.91 -33.58 -16.99
N LYS A 482 17.15 -34.11 -16.04
CA LYS A 482 17.62 -34.63 -14.74
C LYS A 482 18.69 -35.70 -15.00
N ASN A 483 19.87 -35.51 -14.42
CA ASN A 483 20.85 -36.58 -14.27
C ASN A 483 20.76 -37.16 -12.86
N THR A 484 20.28 -38.41 -12.79
CA THR A 484 20.52 -39.34 -11.70
C THR A 484 21.87 -40.01 -11.94
N SER A 485 22.91 -39.66 -11.17
CA SER A 485 24.18 -40.40 -11.19
C SER A 485 24.18 -41.44 -10.08
N LYS A 486 23.91 -42.70 -10.46
CA LYS A 486 24.51 -43.88 -9.83
C LYS A 486 25.86 -44.07 -10.50
N ASN A 487 26.93 -44.21 -9.71
CA ASN A 487 28.14 -45.01 -9.98
C ASN A 487 28.94 -45.00 -8.68
N SER A 488 28.95 -46.10 -7.93
CA SER A 488 29.89 -47.23 -8.07
C SER A 488 31.31 -46.81 -7.73
N VAL A 489 31.64 -47.02 -6.46
CA VAL A 489 32.97 -47.01 -5.86
C VAL A 489 33.89 -47.94 -6.66
N SER A 490 35.01 -47.41 -7.11
CA SER A 490 36.21 -48.19 -7.41
C SER A 490 37.37 -47.42 -6.82
N ASP A 491 37.96 -48.09 -5.84
CA ASP A 491 39.11 -47.74 -5.03
C ASP A 491 40.36 -47.75 -5.90
N ASP A 492 40.98 -46.58 -6.11
CA ASP A 492 42.39 -46.47 -6.46
C ASP A 492 42.93 -45.26 -5.71
N GLY A 493 43.62 -45.57 -4.61
CA GLY A 493 44.23 -44.59 -3.72
C GLY A 493 45.32 -43.81 -4.43
N TYR A 494 45.24 -42.48 -4.34
CA TYR A 494 46.33 -41.53 -4.06
C TYR A 494 45.76 -40.13 -4.27
N ASP A 495 44.95 -39.66 -3.32
CA ASP A 495 44.38 -38.31 -3.39
C ASP A 495 45.25 -37.31 -2.63
N VAL A 496 45.79 -36.34 -3.37
CA VAL A 496 46.79 -35.33 -2.99
C VAL A 496 46.32 -34.44 -1.83
N TRP A 497 45.00 -34.41 -1.58
CA TRP A 497 44.34 -33.63 -0.54
C TRP A 497 44.48 -34.21 0.88
N SER A 498 44.84 -35.48 1.02
CA SER A 498 45.11 -36.11 2.32
C SER A 498 46.36 -35.57 3.03
N LYS A 499 47.24 -34.85 2.30
CA LYS A 499 48.48 -34.26 2.84
C LYS A 499 48.29 -32.87 3.46
N LEU A 500 47.13 -32.23 3.26
CA LEU A 500 46.92 -30.83 3.64
C LEU A 500 46.23 -30.66 5.01
N HIS A 501 45.61 -31.72 5.55
CA HIS A 501 45.02 -31.71 6.89
C HIS A 501 45.97 -32.34 7.90
N GLY A 502 46.85 -31.49 8.44
CA GLY A 502 47.68 -31.83 9.60
C GLY A 502 46.81 -32.20 10.80
N ASN A 503 47.09 -33.38 11.36
CA ASN A 503 46.59 -33.86 12.65
C ASN A 503 46.75 -32.79 13.74
N LEU A 504 45.68 -32.06 14.05
CA LEU A 504 45.53 -31.33 15.30
C LEU A 504 44.53 -32.11 16.15
N GLY A 505 45.04 -33.00 17.00
CA GLY A 505 44.17 -33.68 17.95
C GLY A 505 44.74 -34.90 18.66
N VAL A 506 45.94 -34.85 19.23
CA VAL A 506 46.30 -35.71 20.37
C VAL A 506 47.33 -35.00 21.25
N LEU A 507 46.87 -34.27 22.27
CA LEU A 507 47.63 -34.12 23.51
C LEU A 507 46.94 -35.00 24.54
N LYS A 508 47.54 -36.17 24.79
CA LYS A 508 47.32 -36.95 25.99
C LYS A 508 48.06 -36.22 27.11
N ASP A 509 47.33 -35.66 28.06
CA ASP A 509 47.92 -35.31 29.35
C ASP A 509 47.73 -36.49 30.30
N ALA A 510 48.86 -36.92 30.84
CA ALA A 510 48.98 -37.73 32.03
C ALA A 510 48.67 -36.86 33.26
N VAL A 511 47.85 -37.38 34.17
CA VAL A 511 48.07 -37.50 35.63
C VAL A 511 47.07 -38.53 36.14
#